data_AF-A0ABD2DC16-F1
#
_entry.id   AF-A0ABD2DC16-F1
#
_cell.length_a   1.000
_cell.length_b   1.000
_cell.length_c   1.000
_cell.angle_alpha   90.00
_cell.angle_beta   90.00
_cell.angle_gamma   90.00
#
_symmetry.space_group_name_H-M   'P 1'
#
loop_
_entity.id
_entity.type
_entity.pdbx_description
1 polymer ?
#
loop_
_entity_poly.entity_id
_entity_poly.type
_entity_poly.pdbx_seq_one_letter_code
_entity_poly.pdbx_strand_id
1 'polypeptide(L)' 'TICTKSQPNLDNCPFREQPSLKREELCSFQIYAVPQEDSLTMLNTSCQEA' A
#
# COMPACT_ATOMS: atom_id res chain seq x y z
N THR A 1 1.32 -4.13 -8.48
CA THR A 1 0.34 -4.42 -9.55
C THR A 1 0.94 -4.06 -10.92
N ILE A 2 0.28 -4.40 -12.03
CA ILE A 2 0.77 -4.09 -13.40
C ILE A 2 0.50 -2.64 -13.82
N CYS A 3 -0.47 -1.98 -13.19
CA CYS A 3 -0.86 -0.59 -13.47
C CYS A 3 0.16 0.42 -12.99
N THR A 4 0.05 1.64 -13.51
CA THR A 4 0.86 2.79 -13.08
C THR A 4 0.11 3.61 -12.02
N LYS A 5 0.85 4.37 -11.22
CA LYS A 5 0.29 5.15 -10.09
C LYS A 5 -0.73 6.23 -10.53
N SER A 6 -0.66 6.68 -11.79
CA SER A 6 -1.49 7.78 -12.30
C SER A 6 -2.77 7.32 -13.01
N GLN A 7 -2.97 6.01 -13.19
CA GLN A 7 -4.19 5.50 -13.82
C GLN A 7 -5.39 5.64 -12.88
N PRO A 8 -6.59 5.95 -13.42
CA PRO A 8 -7.82 5.94 -12.64
C PRO A 8 -8.22 4.50 -12.28
N ASN A 9 -8.94 4.33 -11.17
CA ASN A 9 -9.53 3.05 -10.71
C ASN A 9 -8.51 1.92 -10.56
N LEU A 10 -7.62 2.04 -9.57
CA LEU A 10 -6.54 1.09 -9.30
C LEU A 10 -6.99 -0.18 -8.55
N ASP A 11 -8.20 -0.19 -7.98
CA ASP A 11 -8.69 -1.27 -7.12
C ASP A 11 -8.76 -2.63 -7.83
N ASN A 12 -9.07 -2.63 -9.13
CA ASN A 12 -9.14 -3.85 -9.95
C ASN A 12 -7.82 -4.16 -10.67
N CYS A 13 -6.73 -3.50 -10.30
CA CYS A 13 -5.48 -3.68 -11.02
C CYS A 13 -4.82 -5.05 -10.71
N PRO A 14 -4.52 -5.87 -11.73
CA PRO A 14 -3.91 -7.18 -11.52
C PRO A 14 -2.52 -7.13 -10.88
N PHE A 15 -2.16 -8.19 -10.15
CA PHE A 15 -0.81 -8.38 -9.64
C PHE A 15 0.20 -8.67 -10.75
N ARG A 16 1.49 -8.45 -10.47
CA ARG A 16 2.57 -8.83 -11.38
C ARG A 16 2.89 -10.31 -11.18
N GLU A 17 2.58 -11.13 -12.17
CA GLU A 17 2.80 -12.59 -12.11
C GLU A 17 4.21 -13.01 -12.56
N GLN A 18 4.92 -12.17 -13.32
CA GLN A 18 6.29 -12.47 -13.75
C GLN A 18 7.23 -12.53 -12.52
N PRO A 19 7.92 -13.67 -12.27
CA PRO A 19 8.71 -13.87 -11.04
C PRO A 19 9.79 -12.82 -10.82
N SER A 20 10.47 -12.38 -11.89
CA SER A 20 11.52 -11.35 -11.83
C SER A 20 10.99 -9.94 -11.54
N LEU A 21 9.69 -9.72 -11.67
CA LEU A 21 9.01 -8.44 -11.44
C LEU A 21 8.07 -8.48 -10.24
N LYS A 22 7.96 -9.63 -9.58
CA LYS A 22 7.18 -9.79 -8.37
C LYS A 22 7.94 -9.09 -7.23
N ARG A 23 7.29 -8.09 -6.65
CA ARG A 23 7.78 -7.39 -5.46
C ARG A 23 6.70 -7.49 -4.41
N GLU A 24 6.91 -8.37 -3.46
CA GLU A 24 6.06 -8.53 -2.29
C GLU A 24 6.82 -7.96 -1.10
N GLU A 25 6.15 -7.12 -0.32
CA GLU A 25 6.69 -6.51 0.87
C GLU A 25 5.73 -6.76 2.02
N LEU A 26 6.29 -7.10 3.19
CA LEU A 26 5.57 -7.13 4.44
C LEU A 26 5.71 -5.76 5.10
N CYS A 27 4.60 -5.05 5.27
CA CYS A 27 4.58 -3.74 5.90
C CYS A 27 3.77 -3.73 7.20
N SER A 28 4.28 -3.03 8.21
CA SER A 28 3.58 -2.66 9.43
C SER A 28 3.34 -1.16 9.46
N PHE A 29 2.11 -0.75 9.75
CA PHE A 29 1.72 0.65 9.86
C PHE A 29 1.13 0.92 11.24
N GLN A 30 1.55 2.02 11.86
CA GLN A 30 0.95 2.51 13.09
C GLN A 30 0.22 3.82 12.76
N ILE A 31 -1.10 3.82 12.94
CA ILE A 31 -1.97 4.95 12.59
C ILE A 31 -2.66 5.44 13.87
N TYR A 32 -2.60 6.74 14.11
CA TYR A 32 -3.39 7.43 15.12
C TYR A 32 -4.65 8.01 14.45
N ALA A 33 -5.81 7.73 15.01
CA ALA A 33 -7.09 8.19 14.49
C ALA A 33 -7.81 9.05 15.52
N VAL A 34 -8.38 10.16 15.07
CA VAL A 34 -9.31 11.01 15.83
C VAL A 34 -10.65 11.01 15.09
N PRO A 35 -11.52 10.01 15.32
CA PRO A 35 -12.75 9.84 14.53
C PRO A 35 -13.71 11.03 14.62
N GLN A 36 -13.73 11.72 15.77
CA GLN A 36 -14.59 12.89 15.97
C GLN A 36 -14.20 14.08 15.09
N GLU A 37 -12.95 14.13 14.65
CA GLU A 37 -12.40 15.17 13.77
C GLU A 37 -12.18 14.65 12.34
N ASP A 38 -12.60 13.41 12.05
CA ASP A 38 -12.35 12.71 10.77
C ASP A 38 -10.86 12.76 10.36
N SER A 39 -9.98 12.60 11.35
CA SER A 39 -8.54 12.81 11.20
C SER A 39 -7.74 11.52 11.40
N LEU A 40 -6.75 11.30 10.54
CA LEU A 40 -5.82 10.16 10.60
C LEU A 40 -4.38 10.66 10.43
N THR A 41 -3.49 10.21 11.31
CA THR A 41 -2.05 10.52 11.26
C THR A 41 -1.25 9.23 11.28
N MET A 42 -0.35 9.07 10.30
CA MET A 42 0.59 7.95 10.27
C MET A 42 1.74 8.22 11.25
N LEU A 43 1.86 7.41 12.30
CA LEU A 43 2.89 7.57 13.32
C LEU A 43 4.18 6.84 12.95
N ASN A 44 4.04 5.63 12.41
CA ASN A 44 5.18 4.78 12.06
C ASN A 44 4.84 3.93 10.82
N THR A 45 5.87 3.59 10.06
CA THR A 45 5.79 2.71 8.89
C THR A 45 7.10 1.93 8.78
N SER A 46 6.98 0.61 8.67
CA SER A 46 8.12 -0.28 8.45
C SER A 46 7.74 -1.28 7.36
N CYS A 47 8.58 -1.44 6.35
CA CYS A 47 8.39 -2.37 5.26
C CYS A 47 9.68 -3.16 5.01
N GLN A 48 9.55 -4.43 4.65
CA GLN A 48 10.65 -5.31 4.28
C GLN A 48 10.21 -6.23 3.14
N GLU A 49 11.15 -6.60 2.26
CA GLU A 49 10.91 -7.60 1.22
C GLU A 49 10.49 -8.94 1.87
N ALA A 50 9.50 -9.61 1.29
CA ALA A 50 8.91 -10.85 1.80
C ALA A 50 9.65 -12.11 1.33
#